data_AF-A0A843FY91-F1
#
_entry.id   AF-A0A843FY91-F1
#
_cell.length_a   1.000
_cell.length_b   1.000
_cell.length_c   1.000
_cell.angle_alpha   90.00
_cell.angle_beta   90.00
_cell.angle_gamma   90.00
#
_symmetry.space_group_name_H-M   'P 1'
#
loop_
_entity.id
_entity.type
_entity.pdbx_description
1 polymer ?
#
loop_
_entity_poly.entity_id
_entity_poly.type
_entity_poly.pdbx_seq_one_letter_code
_entity_poly.pdbx_strand_id
1 'polypeptide(L)'
;EHDKMIALYEEADTLRKQADEAQAKFIECKKAADEEHKKHIEQINAIHDTDKDVNAIKGKQKAVKKKKTDADSKKAADDIFARFKKGEKLSTEDLMALQKSGYL
;
A
#
# COMPACT_ATOMS: atom_id res chain seq x y z
N GLU A 1 -69.84 -23.06 6.56
CA GLU A 1 -68.55 -22.95 7.31
C GLU A 1 -67.33 -23.25 6.44
N HIS A 2 -67.43 -24.14 5.44
CA HIS A 2 -66.31 -24.47 4.55
C HIS A 2 -65.85 -23.34 3.62
N ASP A 3 -66.74 -22.47 3.12
CA ASP A 3 -66.34 -21.37 2.22
C ASP A 3 -65.43 -20.33 2.88
N LYS A 4 -65.63 -20.07 4.19
CA LYS A 4 -64.77 -19.18 4.97
C LYS A 4 -63.38 -19.79 5.19
N MET A 5 -63.31 -21.11 5.36
CA MET A 5 -62.03 -21.83 5.42
C MET A 5 -61.28 -21.73 4.10
N ILE A 6 -61.96 -21.95 2.97
CA ILE A 6 -61.34 -21.89 1.64
C ILE A 6 -60.78 -20.49 1.35
N ALA A 7 -61.57 -19.43 1.63
CA ALA A 7 -61.12 -18.05 1.46
C ALA A 7 -59.88 -17.73 2.30
N LEU A 8 -59.83 -18.17 3.56
CA LEU A 8 -58.66 -17.98 4.43
C LEU A 8 -57.42 -18.74 3.95
N TYR A 9 -57.60 -19.93 3.37
CA TYR A 9 -56.50 -20.69 2.78
C TYR A 9 -55.96 -20.01 1.52
N GLU A 10 -56.83 -19.46 0.66
CA GLU A 10 -56.41 -18.70 -0.52
C GLU A 10 -55.66 -17.41 -0.13
N GLU A 11 -56.13 -16.69 0.89
CA GLU A 11 -55.43 -15.51 1.43
C GLU A 11 -54.06 -15.88 2.02
N ALA A 12 -53.97 -17.00 2.75
CA ALA A 12 -52.70 -17.48 3.28
C ALA A 12 -51.71 -17.87 2.17
N ASP A 13 -52.18 -18.52 1.11
CA ASP A 13 -51.34 -18.90 -0.04
C ASP A 13 -50.87 -17.69 -0.85
N THR A 14 -51.72 -16.68 -1.02
CA THR A 14 -51.32 -15.43 -1.69
C THR A 14 -50.29 -14.66 -0.88
N LEU A 15 -50.48 -14.55 0.45
CA LEU A 15 -49.50 -13.93 1.35
C LEU A 15 -48.17 -14.69 1.32
N ARG A 16 -48.22 -16.03 1.31
CA ARG A 16 -47.02 -16.87 1.21
C ARG A 16 -46.24 -16.61 -0.08
N LYS A 17 -46.92 -16.56 -1.23
CA LYS A 17 -46.28 -16.24 -2.52
C LYS A 17 -45.63 -14.86 -2.51
N GLN A 18 -46.32 -13.85 -1.95
CA GLN A 18 -45.74 -12.50 -1.83
C GLN A 18 -44.51 -12.47 -0.92
N ALA A 19 -44.52 -13.21 0.18
CA ALA A 19 -43.38 -13.33 1.08
C ALA A 19 -42.19 -14.02 0.38
N ASP A 20 -42.44 -15.10 -0.36
CA ASP A 20 -41.41 -15.81 -1.10
C ASP A 20 -40.79 -14.93 -2.21
N GLU A 21 -41.61 -14.14 -2.92
CA GLU A 21 -41.12 -13.18 -3.93
C GLU A 21 -40.29 -12.06 -3.30
N ALA A 22 -40.72 -11.50 -2.17
CA ALA A 22 -39.97 -10.47 -1.45
C ALA A 22 -38.63 -11.03 -0.94
N GLN A 23 -38.62 -12.27 -0.45
CA GLN A 23 -37.42 -12.93 0.03
C GLN A 23 -36.45 -13.26 -1.12
N ALA A 24 -36.96 -13.67 -2.28
CA ALA A 24 -36.14 -13.86 -3.48
C ALA A 24 -35.42 -12.55 -3.87
N LYS A 25 -36.14 -11.44 -3.96
CA LYS A 25 -35.56 -10.11 -4.25
C LYS A 25 -34.55 -9.69 -3.18
N PHE A 26 -34.83 -9.94 -1.91
CA PHE A 26 -33.90 -9.65 -0.82
C PHE A 26 -32.58 -10.44 -0.97
N ILE A 27 -32.66 -11.73 -1.31
CA ILE A 27 -31.48 -12.56 -1.52
C ILE A 27 -30.68 -12.06 -2.74
N GLU A 28 -31.34 -11.67 -3.83
CA GLU A 28 -30.67 -11.08 -4.99
C GLU A 28 -29.95 -9.78 -4.65
N CYS A 29 -30.63 -8.84 -3.98
CA CYS A 29 -30.02 -7.60 -3.52
C CYS A 29 -28.84 -7.86 -2.58
N LYS A 30 -28.97 -8.83 -1.66
CA LYS A 30 -27.89 -9.21 -0.76
C LYS A 30 -26.68 -9.77 -1.52
N LYS A 31 -26.90 -10.65 -2.50
CA LYS A 31 -25.82 -11.20 -3.35
C LYS A 31 -25.11 -10.09 -4.13
N ALA A 32 -25.86 -9.16 -4.71
CA ALA A 32 -25.28 -8.03 -5.43
C ALA A 32 -24.46 -7.12 -4.49
N ALA A 33 -24.98 -6.85 -3.29
CA ALA A 33 -24.26 -6.09 -2.27
C ALA A 33 -22.97 -6.80 -1.81
N ASP A 34 -23.02 -8.11 -1.57
CA ASP A 34 -21.86 -8.91 -1.18
C ASP A 34 -20.80 -8.93 -2.29
N GLU A 35 -21.21 -8.98 -3.56
CA GLU A 35 -20.29 -8.92 -4.71
C GLU A 35 -19.59 -7.56 -4.80
N GLU A 36 -20.33 -6.46 -4.70
CA GLU A 36 -19.75 -5.11 -4.71
C GLU A 36 -18.87 -4.87 -3.48
N HIS A 37 -19.27 -5.38 -2.31
CA HIS A 37 -18.44 -5.31 -1.10
C HIS A 37 -17.13 -6.09 -1.26
N LYS A 38 -17.17 -7.26 -1.91
CA LYS A 38 -15.96 -8.03 -2.22
C LYS A 38 -15.04 -7.26 -3.17
N LYS A 39 -15.57 -6.68 -4.25
CA LYS A 39 -14.80 -5.83 -5.17
C LYS A 39 -14.18 -4.64 -4.45
N HIS A 40 -14.92 -4.01 -3.55
CA HIS A 40 -14.41 -2.89 -2.76
C HIS A 40 -13.24 -3.29 -1.86
N ILE A 41 -13.33 -4.43 -1.17
CA ILE A 41 -12.21 -4.97 -0.38
C ILE A 41 -11.00 -5.26 -1.26
N GLU A 42 -11.20 -5.88 -2.42
CA GLU A 42 -10.12 -6.18 -3.37
C GLU A 42 -9.43 -4.90 -3.84
N GLN A 43 -10.19 -3.84 -4.14
CA GLN A 43 -9.66 -2.53 -4.51
C GLN A 43 -8.85 -1.88 -3.38
N ILE A 44 -9.34 -1.91 -2.14
CA ILE A 44 -8.60 -1.40 -0.97
C ILE A 44 -7.28 -2.14 -0.81
N ASN A 45 -7.30 -3.47 -0.93
CA ASN A 45 -6.09 -4.27 -0.81
C ASN A 45 -5.09 -3.93 -1.93
N ALA A 46 -5.56 -3.77 -3.18
CA ALA A 46 -4.71 -3.38 -4.29
C ALA A 46 -4.06 -2.00 -4.10
N ILE A 47 -4.80 -1.02 -3.53
CA ILE A 47 -4.26 0.29 -3.17
C ILE A 47 -3.17 0.14 -2.11
N HIS A 48 -3.44 -0.60 -1.04
CA HIS A 48 -2.44 -0.82 0.02
C HIS A 48 -1.18 -1.51 -0.48
N ASP A 49 -1.29 -2.49 -1.37
CA ASP A 49 -0.14 -3.17 -1.95
C ASP A 49 0.65 -2.24 -2.87
N THR A 50 -0.04 -1.43 -3.67
CA THR A 50 0.60 -0.38 -4.48
C THR A 50 1.35 0.64 -3.60
N ASP A 51 0.77 1.07 -2.48
CA ASP A 51 1.41 1.98 -1.54
C ASP A 51 2.66 1.37 -0.88
N LYS A 52 2.61 0.08 -0.52
CA LYS A 52 3.78 -0.66 -0.02
C LYS A 52 4.89 -0.68 -1.07
N ASP A 53 4.55 -0.97 -2.33
CA ASP A 53 5.52 -1.02 -3.42
C ASP A 53 6.14 0.36 -3.69
N VAL A 54 5.33 1.41 -3.72
CA VAL A 54 5.81 2.80 -3.85
C VAL A 54 6.76 3.15 -2.72
N ASN A 55 6.42 2.80 -1.48
CA ASN A 55 7.28 3.05 -0.33
C ASN A 55 8.59 2.25 -0.39
N ALA A 56 8.53 0.99 -0.83
CA ALA A 56 9.71 0.16 -1.03
C ALA A 56 10.63 0.75 -2.11
N ILE A 57 10.08 1.22 -3.23
CA ILE A 57 10.84 1.86 -4.31
C ILE A 57 11.48 3.16 -3.81
N LYS A 58 10.73 4.02 -3.11
CA LYS A 58 11.26 5.26 -2.51
C LYS A 58 12.38 4.95 -1.51
N GLY A 59 12.23 3.91 -0.70
CA GLY A 59 13.26 3.44 0.23
C GLY A 59 14.54 3.00 -0.49
N LYS A 60 14.41 2.17 -1.53
CA LYS A 60 15.54 1.72 -2.37
C LYS A 60 16.24 2.91 -3.05
N GLN A 61 15.48 3.86 -3.62
CA GLN A 61 16.07 5.05 -4.24
C GLN A 61 16.84 5.91 -3.24
N LYS A 62 16.31 6.13 -2.03
CA LYS A 62 17.03 6.85 -0.96
C LYS A 62 18.31 6.12 -0.56
N ALA A 63 18.26 4.80 -0.42
CA ALA A 63 19.44 3.99 -0.09
C ALA A 63 20.52 4.07 -1.18
N VAL A 64 20.13 4.02 -2.46
CA VAL A 64 21.05 4.16 -3.59
C VAL A 64 21.67 5.56 -3.62
N LYS A 65 20.86 6.62 -3.44
CA LYS A 65 21.39 8.00 -3.35
C LYS A 65 22.39 8.14 -2.22
N LYS A 66 22.07 7.63 -1.02
CA LYS A 66 22.96 7.67 0.14
C LYS A 66 24.27 6.92 -0.11
N LYS A 67 24.21 5.71 -0.69
CA LYS A 67 25.42 4.96 -1.06
C LYS A 67 26.28 5.72 -2.07
N LYS A 68 25.67 6.40 -3.04
CA LYS A 68 26.39 7.20 -4.03
C LYS A 68 27.06 8.42 -3.37
N THR A 69 26.34 9.16 -2.53
CA THR A 69 26.94 10.30 -1.81
C THR A 69 28.07 9.88 -0.88
N ASP A 70 27.92 8.76 -0.17
CA ASP A 70 28.95 8.21 0.70
C ASP A 70 30.19 7.76 -0.11
N ALA A 71 29.98 7.13 -1.27
CA ALA A 71 31.07 6.72 -2.17
C ALA A 71 31.79 7.92 -2.78
N ASP A 72 31.07 8.94 -3.22
CA ASP A 72 31.65 10.17 -3.77
C ASP A 72 32.44 10.94 -2.70
N SER A 73 31.92 10.97 -1.46
CA SER A 73 32.60 11.58 -0.31
C SER A 73 33.88 10.84 0.06
N LYS A 74 33.88 9.50 0.02
CA LYS A 74 35.09 8.69 0.22
C LYS A 74 36.14 8.92 -0.85
N LYS A 75 35.76 8.94 -2.13
CA LYS A 75 36.69 9.23 -3.23
C LYS A 75 37.32 10.61 -3.10
N ALA A 76 36.53 11.62 -2.75
CA ALA A 76 37.05 12.97 -2.50
C ALA A 76 38.07 12.96 -1.35
N ALA A 77 37.79 12.23 -0.27
CA ALA A 77 38.73 12.08 0.83
C ALA A 77 40.00 11.31 0.44
N ASP A 78 39.91 10.27 -0.41
CA ASP A 78 41.05 9.52 -0.93
C ASP A 78 41.99 10.43 -1.74
N ASP A 79 41.44 11.29 -2.60
CA ASP A 79 42.20 12.24 -3.42
C ASP A 79 42.91 13.28 -2.54
N ILE A 80 42.22 13.82 -1.54
CA ILE A 80 42.78 14.77 -0.58
C ILE A 80 43.91 14.10 0.22
N PHE A 81 43.69 12.86 0.70
CA PHE A 81 44.70 12.10 1.42
C PHE A 81 45.92 11.78 0.55
N ALA A 82 45.73 11.50 -0.74
CA ALA A 82 46.83 11.30 -1.69
C ALA A 82 47.66 12.57 -1.90
N ARG A 83 47.01 13.75 -1.98
CA ARG A 83 47.70 15.05 -2.03
C ARG A 83 48.46 15.36 -0.75
N PHE A 84 47.85 15.08 0.41
CA PHE A 84 48.51 15.17 1.72
C PHE A 84 49.77 14.30 1.77
N LYS A 85 49.69 13.04 1.32
CA LYS A 85 50.83 12.12 1.29
C LYS A 85 51.96 12.58 0.34
N LYS A 86 51.64 13.36 -0.69
CA LYS A 86 52.62 13.99 -1.60
C LYS A 86 53.24 15.28 -1.03
N GLY A 87 52.81 15.73 0.15
CA GLY A 87 53.36 16.92 0.82
C GLY A 87 52.71 18.24 0.40
N GLU A 88 51.56 18.21 -0.29
CA GLU A 88 50.78 19.41 -0.58
C GLU A 88 50.07 19.90 0.69
N LYS A 89 49.93 21.24 0.82
CA LYS A 89 49.28 21.86 1.99
C LYS A 89 47.77 21.59 1.96
N LEU A 90 47.24 21.08 3.08
CA LEU A 90 45.80 20.87 3.26
C LEU A 90 45.11 22.13 3.76
N SER A 91 43.90 22.40 3.27
CA SER A 91 43.03 23.44 3.81
C SER A 91 42.19 22.94 4.99
N THR A 92 41.56 23.86 5.73
CA THR A 92 40.66 23.52 6.84
C THR A 92 39.43 22.73 6.37
N GLU A 93 38.96 22.99 5.15
CA GLU A 93 37.83 22.26 4.55
C GLU A 93 38.21 20.82 4.21
N ASP A 94 39.43 20.61 3.72
CA ASP A 94 39.97 19.29 3.38
C ASP A 94 40.16 18.41 4.64
N LEU A 95 40.64 19.00 5.74
CA LEU A 95 40.76 18.31 7.03
C LEU A 95 39.39 17.86 7.56
N MET A 96 38.36 18.71 7.42
CA MET A 96 36.99 18.39 7.82
C MET A 96 36.38 17.29 6.95
N ALA A 97 36.73 17.23 5.66
CA ALA A 97 36.29 16.16 4.76
C ALA A 97 36.92 14.80 5.15
N LEU A 98 38.21 14.79 5.47
CA LEU A 98 38.94 13.63 5.97
C LEU A 98 38.33 13.07 7.27
N GLN A 99 38.06 13.94 8.25
CA GLN A 99 37.43 13.53 9.52
C GLN A 99 36.03 12.94 9.30
N LYS A 100 35.21 13.53 8.42
CA LYS A 100 33.86 13.01 8.12
C LYS A 100 33.87 11.66 7.40
N SER A 101 34.94 11.37 6.65
CA SER A 101 35.09 10.13 5.88
C SER A 101 35.73 8.97 6.67
N GLY A 102 36.28 9.24 7.87
CA GLY A 102 36.87 8.23 8.76
C GLY A 102 38.35 7.93 8.50
N TYR A 103 39.07 8.79 7.77
CA TYR A 103 40.51 8.69 7.55
C TYR A 103 41.35 9.30 8.69
N LEU A 104 40.68 9.99 9.63
CA LEU A 104 41.23 10.59 10.84
C LEU A 104 40.28 10.31 12.00
#